data_AF-A0A7U9HFC3-F1
#
_entry.id   AF-A0A7U9HFC3-F1
#
_cell.length_a   1.000
_cell.length_b   1.000
_cell.length_c   1.000
_cell.angle_alpha   90.00
_cell.angle_beta   90.00
_cell.angle_gamma   90.00
#
_symmetry.space_group_name_H-M   'P 1'
#
loop_
_entity.id
_entity.type
_entity.pdbx_description
1 polymer ?
#
loop_
_entity_poly.entity_id
_entity_poly.type
_entity_poly.pdbx_seq_one_letter_code
_entity_poly.pdbx_strand_id
1 'polypeptide(L)' 'MILLALLLPVVMMAFLFAADALEDLIFPPPAAPAEDAPAADIAEATSP' A
#
# COMPACT_ATOMS: atom_id res chain seq x y z
N MET A 1 12.77 34.92 -13.49
CA MET A 1 11.46 34.37 -13.89
C MET A 1 11.53 32.89 -14.27
N ILE A 2 12.48 32.44 -15.09
CA ILE A 2 12.63 31.01 -15.47
C ILE A 2 12.76 30.08 -14.26
N LEU A 3 13.48 30.50 -13.21
CA LEU A 3 13.66 29.71 -11.99
C LEU A 3 12.33 29.38 -11.32
N LEU A 4 11.41 30.33 -11.26
CA LEU A 4 10.09 30.12 -10.67
C LEU A 4 9.26 29.12 -11.51
N ALA A 5 9.34 29.24 -12.84
CA ALA A 5 8.65 28.35 -13.77
C ALA A 5 9.18 26.91 -13.71
N LEU A 6 10.46 26.72 -13.38
CA LEU A 6 11.07 25.40 -13.17
C LEU A 6 10.86 24.88 -11.75
N LEU A 7 10.77 25.77 -10.76
CA LEU A 7 10.56 25.42 -9.36
C LEU A 7 9.15 24.88 -9.12
N LEU A 8 8.13 25.52 -9.71
CA LEU A 8 6.73 25.14 -9.53
C LEU A 8 6.44 23.65 -9.86
N PRO A 9 6.83 23.10 -11.02
CA PRO A 9 6.60 21.69 -11.32
C PRO A 9 7.38 20.74 -10.41
N VAL A 10 8.60 21.10 -10.00
CA VAL A 10 9.41 20.28 -9.08
C VAL A 10 8.76 20.21 -7.70
N VAL A 11 8.32 21.36 -7.16
CA VAL A 11 7.61 21.43 -5.89
C VAL A 11 6.29 20.65 -5.95
N MET A 12 5.55 20.76 -7.05
CA MET A 12 4.31 20.01 -7.25
C MET A 12 4.56 18.50 -7.24
N MET A 13 5.58 18.01 -7.96
CA MET A 13 5.93 16.58 -7.97
C MET A 13 6.37 16.09 -6.59
N ALA A 14 7.19 16.87 -5.88
CA ALA A 14 7.62 16.53 -4.52
C ALA A 14 6.44 16.50 -3.53
N PHE A 15 5.49 17.43 -3.66
CA PHE A 15 4.30 17.48 -2.82
C PHE A 15 3.39 16.26 -3.05
N LEU A 16 3.14 15.89 -4.30
CA LEU A 16 2.32 14.71 -4.62
C LEU A 16 2.95 13.42 -4.10
N PHE A 17 4.27 13.27 -4.27
CA PHE A 17 5.01 12.13 -3.70
C PHE A 17 4.93 12.11 -2.16
N ALA A 18 5.08 13.26 -1.51
CA ALA A 18 4.96 13.34 -0.06
C ALA A 18 3.53 13.03 0.43
N ALA A 19 2.50 13.41 -0.34
CA ALA A 19 1.11 13.11 -0.02
C ALA A 19 0.82 11.61 -0.14
N ASP A 20 1.32 10.96 -1.19
CA ASP A 20 1.25 9.50 -1.40
C ASP A 20 1.95 8.74 -0.27
N ALA A 21 3.19 9.12 0.08
CA ALA A 21 3.91 8.51 1.20
C ALA A 21 3.24 8.76 2.57
N LEU A 22 2.57 9.91 2.73
CA LEU A 22 1.79 10.21 3.93
C LEU A 22 0.51 9.37 3.97
N GLU A 23 -0.13 9.13 2.83
CA GLU A 23 -1.29 8.25 2.70
C GLU A 23 -0.94 6.85 3.18
N ASP A 24 0.18 6.28 2.72
CA ASP A 24 0.68 4.97 3.17
C ASP A 24 0.90 4.91 4.70
N LEU A 25 1.33 6.02 5.31
CA LEU A 25 1.56 6.10 6.75
C LEU A 25 0.25 6.24 7.55
N ILE A 26 -0.73 7.00 7.04
CA ILE A 26 -2.01 7.25 7.72
C ILE A 26 -2.98 6.09 7.50
N PHE A 27 -2.96 5.51 6.31
CA PHE A 27 -3.84 4.44 5.85
C PHE A 27 -2.98 3.25 5.43
N PRO A 28 -2.48 2.47 6.39
CA PRO A 28 -1.71 1.29 6.06
C PRO A 28 -2.57 0.38 5.16
N PRO A 29 -1.99 -0.15 4.06
CA PRO A 29 -2.74 -0.98 3.14
C PRO A 29 -3.33 -2.17 3.91
N PRO A 30 -4.60 -2.54 3.65
CA PRO A 30 -5.20 -3.68 4.31
C PRO A 30 -4.33 -4.90 4.03
N ALA A 31 -3.97 -5.64 5.09
CA ALA A 31 -3.19 -6.86 4.95
C ALA A 31 -3.89 -7.77 3.94
N ALA A 32 -3.18 -8.15 2.87
CA ALA A 32 -3.71 -9.06 1.88
C ALA A 32 -4.23 -10.32 2.58
N PRO A 33 -5.42 -10.85 2.19
CA PRO A 33 -5.85 -12.14 2.67
C PRO A 33 -4.73 -13.15 2.43
N ALA A 34 -4.42 -13.95 3.45
CA ALA A 34 -3.46 -15.04 3.33
C ALA A 34 -4.04 -16.09 2.37
N GLU A 35 -3.87 -15.89 1.07
CA GLU A 35 -3.91 -16.96 0.09
C GLU A 35 -2.66 -17.82 0.36
N ASP A 36 -2.89 -19.10 0.66
CA ASP A 36 -1.92 -20.11 1.12
C ASP A 36 -1.61 -20.16 2.63
N ALA A 37 -2.65 -20.41 3.44
CA ALA A 37 -2.52 -21.51 4.40
C ALA A 37 -2.85 -22.81 3.63
N PRO A 38 -1.95 -23.82 3.59
CA PRO A 38 -2.22 -25.07 2.87
C PRO A 38 -3.48 -25.69 3.47
N ALA A 39 -4.38 -26.15 2.59
CA ALA A 39 -5.63 -26.79 2.94
C ALA A 39 -5.46 -27.74 4.14
N ALA A 40 -5.96 -27.34 5.30
CA ALA A 40 -6.22 -28.26 6.41
C ALA A 40 -7.49 -29.07 6.09
N ASP A 41 -7.50 -29.71 4.91
CA ASP A 41 -8.48 -30.69 4.48
C ASP A 41 -7.90 -32.09 4.74
N ILE A 42 -7.49 -32.37 5.98
CA ILE A 42 -7.18 -33.73 6.44
C ILE A 42 -7.36 -33.87 7.96
N ALA A 43 -8.52 -33.53 8.52
CA ALA A 43 -8.83 -33.89 9.91
C ALA A 43 -10.33 -34.05 10.25
N GLU A 44 -11.24 -34.05 9.26
CA GLU A 44 -12.63 -34.47 9.48
C GLU A 44 -12.91 -35.85 8.87
N ALA A 45 -11.87 -36.69 8.84
CA ALA A 45 -12.08 -38.13 8.95
C ALA A 45 -12.10 -38.46 10.44
N THR A 46 -13.20 -39.04 10.92
CA THR A 46 -13.46 -39.60 12.27
C THR A 46 -14.12 -38.68 13.31
N SER A 47 -15.45 -38.71 13.35
CA SER A 47 -16.20 -38.82 14.61
C SER A 47 -17.56 -39.50 14.34
N PRO A 48 -18.02 -40.43 15.21
CA PRO A 48 -18.95 -41.53 14.89
C PRO A 48 -20.39 -41.11 14.60
#